data_AF-A0A3N5ZIJ4-F1
#
_entry.id   AF-A0A3N5ZIJ4-F1
#
_cell.length_a   1.000
_cell.length_b   1.000
_cell.length_c   1.000
_cell.angle_alpha   90.00
_cell.angle_beta   90.00
_cell.angle_gamma   90.00
#
_symmetry.space_group_name_H-M   'P 1'
#
loop_
_entity.id
_entity.type
_entity.pdbx_description
1 polymer ?
#
loop_
_entity_poly.entity_id
_entity_poly.type
_entity_poly.pdbx_seq_one_letter_code
_entity_poly.pdbx_strand_id
1 'polypeptide(L)'
;MGWRKGWMYLVRQMLRPLCFLLISTSLAASSVPPIQAQECHSRRTALVLSGGGAKGLAHIGALRALDSLGLRPDLIVGTSMGAILGALYASGYSGRELDSRARELPLRDLFRAYEPQAPRSLGILRPLVVWEQGKRRFNLQSASVREAEVNALVNAAMLKGNLIARGSFDSLLVPFRAVATDLSHREIVVLSSGDLAQAVRASAAIPLVFAPEWVDGRFLIDGGLSANVPIRIARNEGAQVVIVSDATEHLTDSIDVDDPLIIADRLVGFLFDQRADSLRDRDILIRPGIDGFRSLDFGKRSVAAILDRGHRAADTSLARFRCSSGSSGHHATAARDTTLPRRVTGVTISDANSSERLALERLLGLGLSDTLDTDLLRNRLRYLGLASEAYRSVWLRPAGGGDSVSFDLALRRASRRVAVLGLAYDNELGGRMWA
;
A
#
# COMPACT_ATOMS: atom_id res chain seq x y z
N MET A 1 26.96 63.82 84.67
CA MET A 1 27.71 63.87 83.39
C MET A 1 27.81 62.47 82.84
N GLY A 2 27.24 62.13 81.68
CA GLY A 2 27.50 62.85 80.44
C GLY A 2 28.57 62.07 79.67
N TRP A 3 28.11 61.05 78.93
CA TRP A 3 28.68 60.66 77.64
C TRP A 3 30.17 60.25 77.61
N ARG A 4 30.40 58.95 77.78
CA ARG A 4 31.33 58.18 76.93
C ARG A 4 30.90 56.71 76.89
N LYS A 5 29.62 56.54 76.54
CA LYS A 5 29.04 55.32 75.96
C LYS A 5 29.37 55.38 74.47
N GLY A 6 30.19 54.47 73.97
CA GLY A 6 30.48 54.40 72.54
C GLY A 6 31.79 53.69 72.28
N TRP A 7 31.81 52.37 72.47
CA TRP A 7 32.67 51.41 71.74
C TRP A 7 32.57 49.97 72.27
N MET A 8 31.87 49.71 73.36
CA MET A 8 31.65 48.35 73.90
C MET A 8 30.20 47.85 73.75
N TYR A 9 29.43 48.38 72.79
CA TYR A 9 28.07 47.92 72.48
C TYR A 9 27.95 47.20 71.12
N LEU A 10 29.07 47.00 70.39
CA LEU A 10 29.09 46.48 69.02
C LEU A 10 29.69 45.07 68.86
N VAL A 11 30.02 44.38 69.96
CA VAL A 11 30.55 42.99 69.91
C VAL A 11 29.66 41.99 70.67
N ARG A 12 28.50 42.42 71.19
CA ARG A 12 27.53 41.54 71.87
C ARG A 12 26.23 41.28 71.07
N GLN A 13 26.25 41.56 69.76
CA GLN A 13 25.10 41.41 68.84
C GLN A 13 25.28 40.36 67.73
N MET A 14 26.21 39.39 67.84
CA MET A 14 26.35 38.35 66.80
C MET A 14 26.16 36.89 67.24
N LEU A 15 25.84 36.60 68.50
CA LEU A 15 25.57 35.23 68.93
C LEU A 15 24.50 35.20 70.02
N ARG A 16 23.36 34.54 69.74
CA ARG A 16 22.10 34.41 70.52
C ARG A 16 21.03 35.46 70.12
N PRO A 17 20.24 35.16 69.07
CA PRO A 17 19.14 34.23 69.23
C PRO A 17 19.08 33.26 68.04
N LEU A 18 19.62 32.05 68.23
CA LEU A 18 19.50 30.96 67.26
C LEU A 18 19.04 29.71 68.01
N CYS A 19 17.89 29.77 68.70
CA CYS A 19 17.35 28.59 69.39
C CYS A 19 15.84 28.61 69.71
N PHE A 20 15.08 29.70 69.52
CA PHE A 20 13.63 29.67 69.77
C PHE A 20 12.92 30.67 68.84
N LEU A 21 11.82 30.22 68.20
CA LEU A 21 11.18 30.72 66.95
C LEU A 21 11.97 30.30 65.68
N LEU A 22 11.58 29.31 64.88
CA LEU A 22 10.25 29.00 64.35
C LEU A 22 10.02 27.48 64.35
N ILE A 23 9.23 27.00 65.31
CA ILE A 23 8.44 25.78 65.20
C ILE A 23 7.16 26.20 64.48
N SER A 24 7.20 26.19 63.14
CA SER A 24 6.01 26.18 62.28
C SER A 24 6.44 25.89 60.83
N THR A 25 7.33 24.94 60.63
CA THR A 25 7.36 24.21 59.36
C THR A 25 6.21 23.21 59.44
N SER A 26 5.00 23.68 59.11
CA SER A 26 4.00 22.77 58.56
C SER A 26 4.70 22.03 57.43
N LEU A 27 4.96 20.74 57.63
CA LEU A 27 5.00 19.79 56.53
C LEU A 27 3.61 19.88 55.89
N ALA A 28 3.41 20.89 55.05
CA ALA A 28 2.68 20.67 53.83
C ALA A 28 3.53 19.65 53.10
N ALA A 29 3.30 18.37 53.41
CA ALA A 29 3.41 17.34 52.42
C ALA A 29 2.53 17.85 51.29
N SER A 30 3.15 18.58 50.35
CA SER A 30 2.65 18.65 49.00
C SER A 30 2.58 17.19 48.60
N SER A 31 1.44 16.56 48.86
CA SER A 31 1.04 15.35 48.20
C SER A 31 1.11 15.75 46.75
N VAL A 32 2.25 15.46 46.11
CA VAL A 32 2.33 15.36 44.66
C VAL A 32 1.09 14.54 44.35
N PRO A 33 0.07 15.12 43.69
CA PRO A 33 -1.10 14.34 43.36
C PRO A 33 -0.54 13.08 42.72
N PRO A 34 -0.95 11.88 43.16
CA PRO A 34 -0.46 10.66 42.54
C PRO A 34 -0.60 10.92 41.05
N ILE A 35 0.50 10.79 40.29
CA ILE A 35 0.46 10.94 38.84
C ILE A 35 -0.64 9.98 38.44
N GLN A 36 -1.84 10.52 38.20
CA GLN A 36 -2.96 9.74 37.74
C GLN A 36 -2.48 9.35 36.37
N ALA A 37 -2.03 8.10 36.25
CA ALA A 37 -1.71 7.50 34.99
C ALA A 37 -2.94 7.75 34.13
N GLN A 38 -2.82 8.69 33.19
CA GLN A 38 -3.93 9.06 32.35
C GLN A 38 -4.35 7.78 31.65
N GLU A 39 -5.57 7.31 31.93
CA GLU A 39 -6.07 6.04 31.41
C GLU A 39 -6.05 6.11 29.88
N CYS A 40 -5.03 5.49 29.30
CA CYS A 40 -4.92 5.28 27.87
C CYS A 40 -5.90 4.16 27.51
N HIS A 41 -7.18 4.51 27.39
CA HIS A 41 -8.11 3.62 26.71
C HIS A 41 -7.58 3.33 25.31
N SER A 42 -7.36 2.05 25.01
CA SER A 42 -6.93 1.61 23.70
C SER A 42 -8.02 1.89 22.69
N ARG A 43 -7.89 3.00 21.99
CA ARG A 43 -8.80 3.36 20.92
C ARG A 43 -8.41 2.58 19.68
N ARG A 44 -9.40 1.99 19.02
CA ARG A 44 -9.20 1.30 17.75
C ARG A 44 -8.63 2.28 16.73
N THR A 45 -7.40 2.03 16.28
CA THR A 45 -6.64 2.90 15.38
C THR A 45 -6.58 2.28 14.00
N ALA A 46 -6.83 3.05 12.94
CA ALA A 46 -6.64 2.59 11.57
C ALA A 46 -5.55 3.39 10.85
N LEU A 47 -4.74 2.69 10.07
CA LEU A 47 -3.85 3.30 9.09
C LEU A 47 -4.57 3.41 7.75
N VAL A 48 -4.65 4.62 7.23
CA VAL A 48 -5.29 4.94 5.94
C VAL A 48 -4.19 5.33 4.96
N LEU A 49 -4.10 4.62 3.84
CA LEU A 49 -3.09 4.83 2.80
C LEU A 49 -3.79 5.23 1.49
N SER A 50 -3.51 6.43 1.00
CA SER A 50 -4.15 6.94 -0.21
C SER A 50 -3.70 6.20 -1.48
N GLY A 51 -4.39 6.45 -2.60
CA GLY A 51 -3.83 6.21 -3.91
C GLY A 51 -2.75 7.25 -4.28
N GLY A 52 -2.11 7.07 -5.43
CA GLY A 52 -1.07 7.99 -5.91
C GLY A 52 -0.03 7.41 -6.88
N GLY A 53 -0.22 6.17 -7.37
CA GLY A 53 0.75 5.52 -8.26
C GLY A 53 2.15 5.48 -7.64
N ALA A 54 3.18 5.92 -8.37
CA ALA A 54 4.56 6.01 -7.88
C ALA A 54 4.70 6.87 -6.61
N LYS A 55 3.89 7.93 -6.47
CA LYS A 55 3.90 8.82 -5.29
C LYS A 55 3.51 8.09 -4.01
N GLY A 56 2.68 7.06 -4.13
CA GLY A 56 2.29 6.18 -3.02
C GLY A 56 3.46 5.42 -2.39
N LEU A 57 4.64 5.33 -3.03
CA LEU A 57 5.85 4.79 -2.40
C LEU A 57 6.25 5.58 -1.15
N ALA A 58 5.83 6.84 -1.01
CA ALA A 58 6.08 7.63 0.19
C ALA A 58 5.41 7.05 1.45
N HIS A 59 4.36 6.22 1.31
CA HIS A 59 3.74 5.52 2.43
C HIS A 59 4.71 4.59 3.18
N ILE A 60 5.78 4.11 2.52
CA ILE A 60 6.84 3.32 3.16
C ILE A 60 7.45 4.08 4.35
N GLY A 61 7.51 5.42 4.27
CA GLY A 61 7.95 6.25 5.39
C GLY A 61 7.06 6.12 6.62
N ALA A 62 5.73 6.18 6.43
CA ALA A 62 4.77 5.99 7.52
C ALA A 62 4.90 4.58 8.12
N LEU A 63 5.00 3.54 7.28
CA LEU A 63 5.16 2.15 7.73
C LEU A 63 6.45 1.95 8.54
N ARG A 64 7.57 2.53 8.11
CA ARG A 64 8.85 2.46 8.83
C ARG A 64 8.83 3.20 10.17
N ALA A 65 8.17 4.34 10.22
CA ALA A 65 8.02 5.11 11.46
C ALA A 65 7.15 4.35 12.47
N LEU A 66 6.03 3.73 12.01
CA LEU A 66 5.20 2.88 12.86
C LEU A 66 6.00 1.68 13.42
N ASP A 67 6.77 0.98 12.58
CA ASP A 67 7.64 -0.12 13.01
C ASP A 67 8.64 0.34 14.08
N SER A 68 9.26 1.50 13.88
CA SER A 68 10.31 2.03 14.76
C SER A 68 9.75 2.50 16.11
N LEU A 69 8.48 2.90 16.14
CA LEU A 69 7.75 3.27 17.36
C LEU A 69 7.05 2.06 18.02
N GLY A 70 7.12 0.87 17.42
CA GLY A 70 6.41 -0.32 17.89
C GLY A 70 4.88 -0.20 17.79
N LEU A 71 4.38 0.72 16.96
CA LEU A 71 2.96 0.98 16.80
C LEU A 71 2.38 0.05 15.74
N ARG A 72 1.33 -0.68 16.10
CA ARG A 72 0.57 -1.51 15.18
C ARG A 72 -0.86 -0.98 15.09
N PRO A 73 -1.34 -0.58 13.89
CA PRO A 73 -2.74 -0.22 13.72
C PRO A 73 -3.63 -1.47 13.87
N ASP A 74 -4.87 -1.28 14.29
CA ASP A 74 -5.91 -2.33 14.41
C ASP A 74 -6.58 -2.64 13.06
N LEU A 75 -6.36 -1.80 12.05
CA LEU A 75 -6.92 -1.91 10.71
C LEU A 75 -6.04 -1.13 9.72
N ILE A 76 -5.88 -1.65 8.51
CA ILE A 76 -5.30 -0.92 7.39
C ILE A 76 -6.36 -0.81 6.29
N VAL A 77 -6.57 0.40 5.79
CA VAL A 77 -7.42 0.67 4.62
C VAL A 77 -6.59 1.37 3.57
N GLY A 78 -6.52 0.79 2.38
CA GLY A 78 -5.68 1.29 1.29
C GLY A 78 -6.41 1.41 -0.03
N THR A 79 -5.99 2.38 -0.84
CA THR A 79 -6.43 2.56 -2.22
C THR A 79 -5.24 2.50 -3.17
N SER A 80 -5.34 1.79 -4.30
CA SER A 80 -4.28 1.74 -5.32
C SER A 80 -2.90 1.33 -4.76
N MET A 81 -1.86 2.16 -4.92
CA MET A 81 -0.54 1.91 -4.32
C MET A 81 -0.61 1.80 -2.78
N GLY A 82 -1.50 2.54 -2.12
CA GLY A 82 -1.77 2.38 -0.69
C GLY A 82 -2.35 1.00 -0.35
N ALA A 83 -3.18 0.41 -1.22
CA ALA A 83 -3.66 -0.96 -1.06
C ALA A 83 -2.54 -1.99 -1.22
N ILE A 84 -1.66 -1.80 -2.21
CA ILE A 84 -0.50 -2.68 -2.44
C ILE A 84 0.42 -2.68 -1.22
N LEU A 85 0.86 -1.51 -0.76
CA LEU A 85 1.77 -1.40 0.38
C LEU A 85 1.09 -1.80 1.70
N GLY A 86 -0.18 -1.42 1.87
CA GLY A 86 -0.99 -1.79 3.02
C GLY A 86 -1.17 -3.30 3.16
N ALA A 87 -1.47 -3.99 2.06
CA ALA A 87 -1.61 -5.45 2.05
C ALA A 87 -0.28 -6.16 2.34
N LEU A 88 0.83 -5.70 1.76
CA LEU A 88 2.16 -6.27 2.05
C LEU A 88 2.50 -6.11 3.54
N TYR A 89 2.29 -4.91 4.09
CA TYR A 89 2.53 -4.65 5.50
C TYR A 89 1.61 -5.48 6.41
N ALA A 90 0.31 -5.56 6.10
CA ALA A 90 -0.66 -6.43 6.77
C ALA A 90 -0.27 -7.92 6.70
N SER A 91 0.45 -8.32 5.65
CA SER A 91 1.00 -9.68 5.46
C SER A 91 2.32 -9.92 6.22
N GLY A 92 2.78 -8.91 6.97
CA GLY A 92 3.95 -8.99 7.85
C GLY A 92 5.27 -8.64 7.16
N TYR A 93 5.24 -7.85 6.08
CA TYR A 93 6.45 -7.21 5.55
C TYR A 93 6.75 -5.96 6.40
N SER A 94 7.97 -5.82 6.87
CA SER A 94 8.39 -4.60 7.56
C SER A 94 8.51 -3.41 6.60
N GLY A 95 8.36 -2.19 7.09
CA GLY A 95 8.61 -0.98 6.32
C GLY A 95 10.03 -0.95 5.75
N ARG A 96 11.03 -1.50 6.47
CA ARG A 96 12.42 -1.60 5.99
C ARG A 96 12.53 -2.54 4.79
N GLU A 97 11.90 -3.70 4.85
CA GLU A 97 11.86 -4.63 3.73
C GLU A 97 11.16 -4.05 2.50
N LEU A 98 10.09 -3.28 2.71
CA LEU A 98 9.37 -2.60 1.62
C LEU A 98 10.24 -1.52 0.97
N ASP A 99 11.00 -0.76 1.77
CA ASP A 99 11.98 0.21 1.29
C ASP A 99 13.04 -0.44 0.37
N SER A 100 13.70 -1.50 0.86
CA SER A 100 14.69 -2.25 0.07
C SER A 100 14.10 -2.75 -1.25
N ARG A 101 12.91 -3.37 -1.19
CA ARG A 101 12.25 -3.89 -2.39
C ARG A 101 11.85 -2.79 -3.38
N ALA A 102 11.37 -1.64 -2.91
CA ALA A 102 11.02 -0.52 -3.77
C ALA A 102 12.23 0.05 -4.53
N ARG A 103 13.43 0.00 -3.93
CA ARG A 103 14.68 0.46 -4.56
C ARG A 103 15.27 -0.56 -5.54
N GLU A 104 15.10 -1.84 -5.27
CA GLU A 104 15.68 -2.95 -6.05
C GLU A 104 14.82 -3.35 -7.25
N LEU A 105 13.49 -3.35 -7.09
CA LEU A 105 12.59 -3.79 -8.15
C LEU A 105 12.63 -2.81 -9.32
N PRO A 106 12.74 -3.29 -10.57
CA PRO A 106 12.65 -2.45 -11.75
C PRO A 106 11.19 -2.07 -12.02
N LEU A 107 10.56 -1.33 -11.10
CA LEU A 107 9.13 -0.99 -11.14
C LEU A 107 8.74 -0.27 -12.44
N ARG A 108 9.66 0.52 -13.01
CA ARG A 108 9.47 1.15 -14.32
C ARG A 108 9.16 0.13 -15.43
N ASP A 109 9.75 -1.05 -15.36
CA ASP A 109 9.62 -2.05 -16.41
C ASP A 109 8.22 -2.69 -16.43
N LEU A 110 7.48 -2.60 -15.31
CA LEU A 110 6.10 -3.07 -15.17
C LEU A 110 5.09 -2.22 -15.96
N PHE A 111 5.43 -0.96 -16.23
CA PHE A 111 4.59 -0.03 -16.96
C PHE A 111 5.04 0.16 -18.40
N ARG A 112 5.93 -0.72 -18.90
CA ARG A 112 6.30 -0.71 -20.32
C ARG A 112 5.12 -1.14 -21.16
N ALA A 113 4.95 -0.43 -22.27
CA ALA A 113 4.02 -0.83 -23.31
C ALA A 113 4.41 -2.18 -23.89
N TYR A 114 3.42 -2.86 -24.47
CA TYR A 114 3.69 -4.04 -25.27
C TYR A 114 4.65 -3.67 -26.41
N GLU A 115 5.68 -4.49 -26.63
CA GLU A 115 6.58 -4.39 -27.76
C GLU A 115 6.49 -5.70 -28.57
N PRO A 116 6.23 -5.64 -29.89
CA PRO A 116 6.19 -6.83 -30.73
C PRO A 116 7.58 -7.47 -30.82
N GLN A 117 7.64 -8.80 -30.76
CA GLN A 117 8.85 -9.53 -31.11
C GLN A 117 9.03 -9.52 -32.63
N ALA A 118 9.81 -8.57 -33.14
CA ALA A 118 10.14 -8.46 -34.56
C ALA A 118 11.64 -8.67 -34.82
N PRO A 119 12.02 -9.12 -36.03
CA PRO A 119 13.42 -9.18 -36.43
C PRO A 119 14.11 -7.84 -36.22
N ARG A 120 15.33 -7.85 -35.68
CA ARG A 120 16.11 -6.62 -35.39
C ARG A 120 16.27 -5.70 -36.60
N SER A 121 16.21 -6.24 -37.81
CA SER A 121 16.29 -5.49 -39.07
C SER A 121 15.14 -4.50 -39.31
N LEU A 122 14.04 -4.61 -38.57
CA LEU A 122 12.91 -3.67 -38.65
C LEU A 122 13.06 -2.46 -37.70
N GLY A 123 14.12 -2.43 -36.89
CA GLY A 123 14.37 -1.36 -35.92
C GLY A 123 13.51 -1.48 -34.66
N ILE A 124 13.42 -0.39 -33.88
CA ILE A 124 12.60 -0.33 -32.67
C ILE A 124 11.14 -0.15 -33.09
N LEU A 125 10.31 -1.17 -32.81
CA LEU A 125 8.88 -1.12 -33.11
C LEU A 125 8.08 -0.59 -31.92
N ARG A 126 7.36 0.50 -32.14
CA ARG A 126 6.46 1.12 -31.17
C ARG A 126 5.02 0.98 -31.66
N PRO A 127 4.21 0.09 -31.08
CA PRO A 127 2.80 -0.02 -31.44
C PRO A 127 2.06 1.26 -31.05
N LEU A 128 1.21 1.74 -31.97
CA LEU A 128 0.31 2.87 -31.75
C LEU A 128 -1.10 2.38 -31.46
N VAL A 129 -1.57 1.38 -32.21
CA VAL A 129 -2.91 0.82 -32.09
C VAL A 129 -2.82 -0.69 -32.18
N VAL A 130 -3.35 -1.38 -31.17
CA VAL A 130 -3.44 -2.84 -31.13
C VAL A 130 -4.92 -3.22 -31.18
N TRP A 131 -5.31 -3.98 -32.19
CA TRP A 131 -6.63 -4.59 -32.28
C TRP A 131 -6.60 -6.00 -31.73
N GLU A 132 -7.58 -6.31 -30.88
CA GLU A 132 -7.78 -7.61 -30.27
C GLU A 132 -9.09 -8.25 -30.75
N GLN A 133 -9.16 -9.57 -30.68
CA GLN A 133 -10.38 -10.31 -30.95
C GLN A 133 -11.42 -10.02 -29.85
N GLY A 134 -12.52 -9.35 -30.23
CA GLY A 134 -13.69 -9.19 -29.38
C GLY A 134 -14.74 -10.27 -29.66
N LYS A 135 -15.77 -10.33 -28.80
CA LYS A 135 -16.85 -11.35 -28.88
C LYS A 135 -17.66 -11.29 -30.18
N ARG A 136 -17.78 -10.12 -30.81
CA ARG A 136 -18.56 -9.90 -32.05
C ARG A 136 -17.87 -9.02 -33.10
N ARG A 137 -16.78 -8.32 -32.73
CA ARG A 137 -16.01 -7.37 -33.55
C ARG A 137 -14.57 -7.32 -33.05
N PHE A 138 -13.69 -6.58 -33.72
CA PHE A 138 -12.39 -6.22 -33.17
C PHE A 138 -12.55 -5.15 -32.08
N ASN A 139 -11.80 -5.29 -31.00
CA ASN A 139 -11.71 -4.32 -29.92
C ASN A 139 -10.34 -3.64 -29.97
N LEU A 140 -10.25 -2.40 -29.47
CA LEU A 140 -8.96 -1.82 -29.13
C LEU A 140 -8.41 -2.47 -27.86
N GLN A 141 -7.09 -2.65 -27.79
CA GLN A 141 -6.44 -3.15 -26.60
C GLN A 141 -6.82 -2.28 -25.39
N SER A 142 -7.33 -2.95 -24.37
CA SER A 142 -7.93 -2.29 -23.20
C SER A 142 -6.91 -1.87 -22.12
N ALA A 143 -5.65 -2.25 -22.29
CA ALA A 143 -4.55 -2.00 -21.36
C ALA A 143 -3.29 -1.58 -22.11
N SER A 144 -2.60 -0.56 -21.63
CA SER A 144 -1.39 -0.05 -22.28
C SER A 144 -0.10 -0.72 -21.81
N VAL A 145 -0.18 -1.68 -20.88
CA VAL A 145 0.98 -2.35 -20.28
C VAL A 145 0.92 -3.88 -20.42
N ARG A 146 2.03 -4.56 -20.12
CA ARG A 146 2.14 -6.03 -20.09
C ARG A 146 1.47 -6.61 -18.85
N GLU A 147 0.14 -6.62 -18.84
CA GLU A 147 -0.66 -6.98 -17.66
C GLU A 147 -0.31 -8.34 -17.04
N ALA A 148 0.00 -9.35 -17.86
CA ALA A 148 0.36 -10.68 -17.37
C ALA A 148 1.58 -10.62 -16.44
N GLU A 149 2.59 -9.81 -16.77
CA GLU A 149 3.80 -9.63 -15.95
C GLU A 149 3.50 -8.89 -14.65
N VAL A 150 2.68 -7.83 -14.71
CA VAL A 150 2.25 -7.09 -13.52
C VAL A 150 1.45 -7.98 -12.59
N ASN A 151 0.47 -8.72 -13.13
CA ASN A 151 -0.38 -9.64 -12.37
C ASN A 151 0.45 -10.77 -11.75
N ALA A 152 1.41 -11.33 -12.49
CA ALA A 152 2.37 -12.33 -12.00
C ALA A 152 3.23 -11.79 -10.84
N LEU A 153 3.71 -10.55 -10.94
CA LEU A 153 4.47 -9.92 -9.86
C LEU A 153 3.62 -9.66 -8.63
N VAL A 154 2.40 -9.13 -8.80
CA VAL A 154 1.45 -8.89 -7.70
C VAL A 154 1.10 -10.22 -7.01
N ASN A 155 0.81 -11.28 -7.77
CA ASN A 155 0.61 -12.62 -7.24
C ASN A 155 1.78 -13.10 -6.39
N ALA A 156 3.00 -13.01 -6.93
CA ALA A 156 4.19 -13.43 -6.22
C ALA A 156 4.46 -12.60 -4.96
N ALA A 157 4.18 -11.29 -5.00
CA ALA A 157 4.35 -10.40 -3.86
C ALA A 157 3.31 -10.68 -2.76
N MET A 158 2.07 -10.98 -3.14
CA MET A 158 0.96 -11.20 -2.21
C MET A 158 0.82 -12.65 -1.75
N LEU A 159 1.56 -13.61 -2.31
CA LEU A 159 1.41 -15.05 -2.02
C LEU A 159 1.41 -15.34 -0.51
N LYS A 160 2.37 -14.79 0.24
CA LYS A 160 2.44 -14.96 1.71
C LYS A 160 1.14 -14.49 2.37
N GLY A 161 0.71 -13.28 2.04
CA GLY A 161 -0.52 -12.69 2.58
C GLY A 161 -1.75 -13.50 2.22
N ASN A 162 -1.84 -13.95 0.97
CA ASN A 162 -2.96 -14.73 0.47
C ASN A 162 -3.08 -16.07 1.24
N LEU A 163 -1.96 -16.74 1.48
CA LEU A 163 -1.91 -18.00 2.25
C LEU A 163 -2.25 -17.80 3.74
N ILE A 164 -1.92 -16.65 4.33
CA ILE A 164 -2.32 -16.30 5.71
C ILE A 164 -3.82 -15.97 5.74
N ALA A 165 -4.31 -15.18 4.78
CA ALA A 165 -5.67 -14.70 4.73
C ALA A 165 -6.69 -15.84 4.54
N ARG A 166 -6.37 -16.84 3.70
CA ARG A 166 -7.26 -17.97 3.37
C ARG A 166 -8.68 -17.54 3.01
N GLY A 167 -8.78 -16.48 2.21
CA GLY A 167 -10.05 -15.91 1.80
C GLY A 167 -10.60 -14.82 2.72
N SER A 168 -10.03 -14.55 3.90
CA SER A 168 -10.44 -13.44 4.78
C SER A 168 -9.27 -12.52 5.12
N PHE A 169 -9.37 -11.24 4.76
CA PHE A 169 -8.32 -10.27 5.04
C PHE A 169 -8.30 -9.82 6.51
N ASP A 170 -9.30 -10.21 7.29
CA ASP A 170 -9.29 -10.09 8.74
C ASP A 170 -8.32 -11.08 9.41
N SER A 171 -7.89 -12.14 8.71
CA SER A 171 -6.93 -13.13 9.22
C SER A 171 -5.46 -12.71 9.08
N LEU A 172 -5.17 -11.63 8.34
CA LEU A 172 -3.82 -11.06 8.19
C LEU A 172 -3.25 -10.59 9.55
N LEU A 173 -1.95 -10.24 9.62
CA LEU A 173 -1.37 -9.75 10.89
C LEU A 173 -2.06 -8.48 11.38
N VAL A 174 -2.51 -7.65 10.44
CA VAL A 174 -3.40 -6.53 10.68
C VAL A 174 -4.59 -6.69 9.72
N PRO A 175 -5.85 -6.56 10.19
CA PRO A 175 -7.01 -6.54 9.29
C PRO A 175 -6.82 -5.56 8.15
N PHE A 176 -7.20 -5.95 6.94
CA PHE A 176 -6.97 -5.15 5.75
C PHE A 176 -8.25 -4.96 4.93
N ARG A 177 -8.37 -3.78 4.32
CA ARG A 177 -9.37 -3.45 3.32
C ARG A 177 -8.69 -2.80 2.12
N ALA A 178 -8.92 -3.35 0.93
CA ALA A 178 -8.60 -2.68 -0.33
C ALA A 178 -9.85 -1.95 -0.84
N VAL A 179 -9.67 -0.75 -1.37
CA VAL A 179 -10.77 0.04 -1.92
C VAL A 179 -10.70 0.04 -3.44
N ALA A 180 -11.80 -0.32 -4.09
CA ALA A 180 -11.96 -0.29 -5.54
C ALA A 180 -13.22 0.49 -5.92
N THR A 181 -13.35 0.83 -7.20
CA THR A 181 -14.54 1.49 -7.74
C THR A 181 -15.26 0.51 -8.67
N ASP A 182 -16.57 0.32 -8.48
CA ASP A 182 -17.42 -0.37 -9.46
C ASP A 182 -17.58 0.53 -10.68
N LEU A 183 -17.04 0.11 -11.83
CA LEU A 183 -17.07 0.88 -13.07
C LEU A 183 -18.49 1.05 -13.61
N SER A 184 -19.41 0.11 -13.35
CA SER A 184 -20.76 0.14 -13.89
C SER A 184 -21.66 1.16 -13.16
N HIS A 185 -21.49 1.29 -11.85
CA HIS A 185 -22.35 2.12 -11.00
C HIS A 185 -21.63 3.29 -10.32
N ARG A 186 -20.31 3.38 -10.46
CA ARG A 186 -19.44 4.35 -9.77
C ARG A 186 -19.54 4.25 -8.23
N GLU A 187 -19.72 3.04 -7.72
CA GLU A 187 -19.84 2.77 -6.29
C GLU A 187 -18.49 2.42 -5.65
N ILE A 188 -18.34 2.77 -4.37
CA ILE A 188 -17.21 2.31 -3.56
C ILE A 188 -17.40 0.83 -3.27
N VAL A 189 -16.40 0.01 -3.61
CA VAL A 189 -16.36 -1.41 -3.25
C VAL A 189 -15.21 -1.62 -2.28
N VAL A 190 -15.54 -2.07 -1.07
CA VAL A 190 -14.57 -2.40 -0.03
C VAL A 190 -14.30 -3.90 -0.07
N LEU A 191 -13.08 -4.27 -0.43
CA LEU A 191 -12.65 -5.66 -0.56
C LEU A 191 -12.00 -6.11 0.76
N SER A 192 -12.64 -7.06 1.43
CA SER A 192 -12.24 -7.61 2.73
C SER A 192 -11.98 -9.12 2.72
N SER A 193 -12.17 -9.77 1.57
CA SER A 193 -12.12 -11.23 1.42
C SER A 193 -11.78 -11.65 -0.01
N GLY A 194 -11.50 -12.94 -0.21
CA GLY A 194 -11.16 -13.55 -1.49
C GLY A 194 -9.65 -13.69 -1.72
N ASP A 195 -9.22 -13.56 -2.97
CA ASP A 195 -7.80 -13.56 -3.33
C ASP A 195 -7.20 -12.17 -3.09
N LEU A 196 -6.23 -12.08 -2.18
CA LEU A 196 -5.60 -10.82 -1.80
C LEU A 196 -4.91 -10.14 -2.99
N ALA A 197 -4.27 -10.92 -3.88
CA ALA A 197 -3.56 -10.39 -5.04
C ALA A 197 -4.53 -9.76 -6.06
N GLN A 198 -5.66 -10.42 -6.32
CA GLN A 198 -6.74 -9.94 -7.16
C GLN A 198 -7.37 -8.68 -6.57
N ALA A 199 -7.60 -8.66 -5.25
CA ALA A 199 -8.21 -7.51 -4.58
C ALA A 199 -7.35 -6.25 -4.66
N VAL A 200 -6.04 -6.36 -4.36
CA VAL A 200 -5.12 -5.21 -4.50
C VAL A 200 -4.91 -4.82 -5.96
N ARG A 201 -4.91 -5.79 -6.89
CA ARG A 201 -4.80 -5.51 -8.33
C ARG A 201 -6.03 -4.76 -8.84
N ALA A 202 -7.23 -5.11 -8.39
CA ALA A 202 -8.46 -4.40 -8.71
C ALA A 202 -8.42 -2.97 -8.14
N SER A 203 -7.98 -2.82 -6.90
CA SER A 203 -7.79 -1.51 -6.25
C SER A 203 -6.78 -0.61 -6.98
N ALA A 204 -5.81 -1.20 -7.70
CA ALA A 204 -4.79 -0.50 -8.49
C ALA A 204 -5.02 -0.57 -10.01
N ALA A 205 -6.23 -0.88 -10.46
CA ALA A 205 -6.59 -0.96 -11.88
C ALA A 205 -6.87 0.43 -12.46
N ILE A 206 -5.80 1.23 -12.59
CA ILE A 206 -5.85 2.60 -13.13
C ILE A 206 -6.42 2.55 -14.56
N PRO A 207 -7.52 3.25 -14.86
CA PRO A 207 -8.08 3.31 -16.22
C PRO A 207 -7.02 3.73 -17.24
N LEU A 208 -7.12 3.21 -18.47
CA LEU A 208 -6.19 3.43 -19.59
C LEU A 208 -4.79 2.79 -19.40
N VAL A 209 -4.36 2.52 -18.18
CA VAL A 209 -3.15 1.74 -17.90
C VAL A 209 -3.48 0.25 -17.90
N PHE A 210 -4.50 -0.09 -17.13
CA PHE A 210 -4.99 -1.43 -16.91
C PHE A 210 -6.45 -1.54 -17.31
N ALA A 211 -6.87 -2.69 -17.84
CA ALA A 211 -8.29 -2.94 -17.98
C ALA A 211 -8.94 -3.35 -16.64
N PRO A 212 -10.26 -3.19 -16.51
CA PRO A 212 -10.99 -3.50 -15.29
C PRO A 212 -10.85 -4.97 -14.86
N GLU A 213 -10.80 -5.20 -13.56
CA GLU A 213 -10.80 -6.53 -12.98
C GLU A 213 -12.21 -7.02 -12.69
N TRP A 214 -12.47 -8.29 -13.00
CA TRP A 214 -13.75 -8.92 -12.71
C TRP A 214 -13.67 -9.64 -11.36
N VAL A 215 -14.41 -9.13 -10.37
CA VAL A 215 -14.44 -9.68 -9.01
C VAL A 215 -15.90 -9.75 -8.57
N ASP A 216 -16.35 -10.93 -8.17
CA ASP A 216 -17.69 -11.18 -7.61
C ASP A 216 -18.85 -10.54 -8.38
N GLY A 217 -18.82 -10.64 -9.71
CA GLY A 217 -19.89 -10.13 -10.57
C GLY A 217 -19.77 -8.65 -10.95
N ARG A 218 -18.70 -7.96 -10.52
CA ARG A 218 -18.48 -6.52 -10.77
C ARG A 218 -17.23 -6.28 -11.58
N PHE A 219 -17.26 -5.24 -12.41
CA PHE A 219 -16.07 -4.68 -13.06
C PHE A 219 -15.46 -3.62 -12.14
N LEU A 220 -14.34 -3.96 -11.52
CA LEU A 220 -13.64 -3.10 -10.58
C LEU A 220 -12.46 -2.39 -11.25
N ILE A 221 -12.34 -1.10 -10.98
CA ILE A 221 -11.22 -0.25 -11.36
C ILE A 221 -10.61 0.40 -10.10
N ASP A 222 -9.56 1.19 -10.29
CA ASP A 222 -8.87 1.87 -9.20
C ASP A 222 -9.84 2.59 -8.25
N GLY A 223 -9.67 2.35 -6.94
CA GLY A 223 -10.52 2.94 -5.90
C GLY A 223 -10.38 4.44 -5.79
N GLY A 224 -9.32 5.03 -6.35
CA GLY A 224 -9.08 6.45 -6.25
C GLY A 224 -10.12 7.32 -6.97
N LEU A 225 -10.92 6.71 -7.85
CA LEU A 225 -12.05 7.38 -8.51
C LEU A 225 -13.29 7.56 -7.62
N SER A 226 -13.36 6.84 -6.50
CA SER A 226 -14.50 6.87 -5.57
C SER A 226 -14.10 7.19 -4.14
N ALA A 227 -12.93 6.76 -3.68
CA ALA A 227 -12.37 7.05 -2.36
C ALA A 227 -10.83 6.94 -2.38
N ASN A 228 -10.17 8.01 -2.86
CA ASN A 228 -8.70 8.06 -2.95
C ASN A 228 -8.00 8.11 -1.59
N VAL A 229 -8.60 8.78 -0.61
CA VAL A 229 -8.14 8.82 0.79
C VAL A 229 -9.25 8.21 1.66
N PRO A 230 -9.25 6.89 1.92
CA PRO A 230 -10.43 6.15 2.39
C PRO A 230 -10.69 6.27 3.91
N ILE A 231 -10.73 7.50 4.44
CA ILE A 231 -10.94 7.79 5.88
C ILE A 231 -12.32 7.30 6.33
N ARG A 232 -13.41 7.63 5.62
CA ARG A 232 -14.76 7.19 5.97
C ARG A 232 -14.90 5.68 6.01
N ILE A 233 -14.21 4.94 5.13
CA ILE A 233 -14.21 3.48 5.18
C ILE A 233 -13.58 2.98 6.48
N ALA A 234 -12.42 3.52 6.87
CA ALA A 234 -11.81 3.19 8.16
C ALA A 234 -12.74 3.51 9.35
N ARG A 235 -13.47 4.63 9.30
CA ARG A 235 -14.47 4.98 10.33
C ARG A 235 -15.64 4.01 10.38
N ASN A 236 -16.18 3.63 9.24
CA ASN A 236 -17.28 2.67 9.14
C ASN A 236 -16.87 1.28 9.66
N GLU A 237 -15.60 0.92 9.53
CA GLU A 237 -15.00 -0.28 10.11
C GLU A 237 -14.70 -0.14 11.62
N GLY A 238 -15.06 0.98 12.25
CA GLY A 238 -14.99 1.19 13.69
C GLY A 238 -13.72 1.89 14.19
N ALA A 239 -12.89 2.47 13.30
CA ALA A 239 -11.72 3.22 13.74
C ALA A 239 -12.11 4.50 14.49
N GLN A 240 -11.59 4.66 15.71
CA GLN A 240 -11.76 5.84 16.55
C GLN A 240 -10.66 6.88 16.35
N VAL A 241 -9.46 6.46 15.94
CA VAL A 241 -8.36 7.33 15.50
C VAL A 241 -7.89 6.85 14.14
N VAL A 242 -7.59 7.77 13.23
CA VAL A 242 -6.94 7.42 11.95
C VAL A 242 -5.56 8.08 11.84
N ILE A 243 -4.61 7.29 11.34
CA ILE A 243 -3.30 7.77 10.87
C ILE A 243 -3.39 7.73 9.36
N VAL A 244 -3.40 8.90 8.72
CA VAL A 244 -3.58 9.04 7.28
C VAL A 244 -2.24 9.36 6.64
N SER A 245 -1.77 8.49 5.74
CA SER A 245 -0.67 8.82 4.84
C SER A 245 -1.26 9.21 3.49
N ASP A 246 -1.13 10.49 3.16
CA ASP A 246 -1.78 11.13 2.03
C ASP A 246 -0.75 11.52 0.97
N ALA A 247 -0.63 10.69 -0.06
CA ALA A 247 0.23 10.91 -1.22
C ALA A 247 -0.55 11.48 -2.42
N THR A 248 -1.65 12.19 -2.17
CA THR A 248 -2.37 12.93 -3.20
C THR A 248 -1.66 14.27 -3.49
N GLU A 249 -1.62 14.61 -4.77
CA GLU A 249 -0.98 15.85 -5.23
C GLU A 249 -1.95 17.00 -5.15
N HIS A 250 -1.45 18.16 -4.71
CA HIS A 250 -2.23 19.39 -4.77
C HIS A 250 -1.94 20.03 -6.12
N LEU A 251 -2.96 19.94 -6.98
CA LEU A 251 -2.93 20.45 -8.33
C LEU A 251 -2.64 21.97 -8.32
N THR A 252 -1.48 22.38 -8.85
CA THR A 252 -1.07 23.80 -8.95
C THR A 252 -1.94 24.58 -9.94
N ASP A 253 -2.08 25.89 -9.74
CA ASP A 253 -2.86 26.76 -10.64
C ASP A 253 -2.19 26.96 -12.01
N SER A 254 -0.86 26.81 -12.10
CA SER A 254 -0.14 26.86 -13.36
C SER A 254 -0.12 25.49 -14.04
N ILE A 255 -0.54 25.45 -15.31
CA ILE A 255 -0.46 24.28 -16.19
C ILE A 255 0.36 24.71 -17.41
N ASP A 256 1.34 23.89 -17.80
CA ASP A 256 1.95 23.99 -19.12
C ASP A 256 0.96 23.42 -20.15
N VAL A 257 0.27 24.31 -20.86
CA VAL A 257 -0.79 23.97 -21.81
C VAL A 257 -0.26 23.57 -23.19
N ASP A 258 1.04 23.70 -23.41
CA ASP A 258 1.66 23.40 -24.71
C ASP A 258 2.05 21.91 -24.85
N ASP A 259 2.02 21.13 -23.75
CA ASP A 259 2.23 19.68 -23.75
C ASP A 259 0.90 18.92 -23.52
N PRO A 260 0.32 18.28 -24.57
CA PRO A 260 -0.90 17.49 -24.44
C PRO A 260 -0.82 16.35 -23.41
N LEU A 261 0.37 15.82 -23.12
CA LEU A 261 0.55 14.77 -22.12
C LEU A 261 0.41 15.33 -20.69
N ILE A 262 0.83 16.57 -20.46
CA ILE A 262 0.62 17.26 -19.17
C ILE A 262 -0.87 17.51 -18.96
N ILE A 263 -1.60 17.93 -20.01
CA ILE A 263 -3.05 18.10 -19.95
C ILE A 263 -3.76 16.77 -19.65
N ALA A 264 -3.37 15.68 -20.32
CA ALA A 264 -3.97 14.36 -20.09
C ALA A 264 -3.73 13.86 -18.65
N ASP A 265 -2.50 13.99 -18.13
CA ASP A 265 -2.17 13.64 -16.73
C ASP A 265 -2.98 14.49 -15.74
N ARG A 266 -3.19 15.78 -16.04
CA ARG A 266 -4.03 16.68 -15.23
C ARG A 266 -5.50 16.26 -15.20
N LEU A 267 -6.07 15.87 -16.34
CA LEU A 267 -7.45 15.38 -16.41
C LEU A 267 -7.62 14.08 -15.62
N VAL A 268 -6.64 13.17 -15.70
CA VAL A 268 -6.60 11.97 -14.86
C VAL A 268 -6.50 12.37 -13.38
N GLY A 269 -5.65 13.33 -13.04
CA GLY A 269 -5.54 13.91 -11.70
C GLY A 269 -6.88 14.36 -11.12
N PHE A 270 -7.70 15.08 -11.89
CA PHE A 270 -9.05 15.49 -11.47
C PHE A 270 -9.99 14.33 -11.18
N LEU A 271 -9.87 13.22 -11.90
CA LEU A 271 -10.68 12.04 -11.64
C LEU A 271 -10.34 11.41 -10.27
N PHE A 272 -9.08 11.53 -9.85
CA PHE A 272 -8.55 11.04 -8.58
C PHE A 272 -8.62 12.06 -7.43
N ASP A 273 -8.89 13.33 -7.74
CA ASP A 273 -9.09 14.40 -6.77
C ASP A 273 -10.48 14.27 -6.15
N GLN A 274 -10.56 13.38 -5.16
CA GLN A 274 -11.75 13.22 -4.33
C GLN A 274 -11.53 14.02 -3.04
N ARG A 275 -12.53 14.81 -2.64
CA ARG A 275 -12.50 15.46 -1.32
C ARG A 275 -12.31 14.40 -0.24
N ALA A 276 -11.16 14.40 0.41
CA ALA A 276 -10.92 13.55 1.57
C ALA A 276 -11.95 13.89 2.67
N ASP A 277 -12.44 12.87 3.38
CA ASP A 277 -13.27 13.13 4.55
C ASP A 277 -12.47 13.94 5.58
N SER A 278 -13.16 14.81 6.32
CA SER A 278 -12.50 15.69 7.29
C SER A 278 -11.84 14.89 8.41
N LEU A 279 -10.60 15.25 8.73
CA LEU A 279 -9.88 14.77 9.90
C LEU A 279 -10.52 15.31 11.18
N ARG A 280 -10.43 14.54 12.26
CA ARG A 280 -10.78 14.95 13.61
C ARG A 280 -9.52 15.37 14.37
N ASP A 281 -9.67 16.10 15.46
CA ASP A 281 -8.56 16.67 16.25
C ASP A 281 -7.48 15.67 16.69
N ARG A 282 -7.84 14.38 16.83
CA ARG A 282 -6.94 13.30 17.27
C ARG A 282 -6.32 12.51 16.13
N ASP A 283 -6.73 12.78 14.90
CA ASP A 283 -6.20 12.10 13.72
C ASP A 283 -4.84 12.67 13.36
N ILE A 284 -4.04 11.84 12.69
CA ILE A 284 -2.69 12.20 12.28
C ILE A 284 -2.65 12.21 10.77
N LEU A 285 -2.19 13.32 10.20
CA LEU A 285 -1.94 13.44 8.78
C LEU A 285 -0.45 13.43 8.51
N ILE A 286 -0.02 12.46 7.72
CA ILE A 286 1.34 12.34 7.17
C ILE A 286 1.24 12.71 5.69
N ARG A 287 1.67 13.93 5.36
CA ARG A 287 1.69 14.42 3.98
C ARG A 287 3.13 14.56 3.48
N PRO A 288 3.67 13.58 2.74
CA PRO A 288 4.94 13.71 2.06
C PRO A 288 4.74 14.70 0.92
N GLY A 289 5.42 15.85 0.91
CA GLY A 289 5.27 16.86 -0.14
C GLY A 289 5.67 16.31 -1.51
N ILE A 290 4.76 15.68 -2.23
CA ILE A 290 4.98 14.90 -3.46
C ILE A 290 4.56 15.66 -4.72
N ASP A 291 4.28 16.96 -4.59
CA ASP A 291 3.97 17.82 -5.72
C ASP A 291 5.13 17.83 -6.73
N GLY A 292 4.77 17.81 -8.02
CA GLY A 292 5.71 17.76 -9.14
C GLY A 292 6.26 16.37 -9.48
N PHE A 293 5.90 15.32 -8.73
CA PHE A 293 6.11 13.94 -9.17
C PHE A 293 4.95 13.45 -10.03
N ARG A 294 5.23 12.64 -11.04
CA ARG A 294 4.20 12.03 -11.89
C ARG A 294 3.76 10.68 -11.31
N SER A 295 2.47 10.37 -11.41
CA SER A 295 1.88 9.14 -10.85
C SER A 295 2.43 7.85 -11.51
N LEU A 296 2.95 7.93 -12.73
CA LEU A 296 3.53 6.79 -13.46
C LEU A 296 5.06 6.85 -13.58
N ASP A 297 5.74 7.76 -12.86
CA ASP A 297 7.20 7.86 -12.87
C ASP A 297 7.85 7.00 -11.79
N PHE A 298 8.19 5.76 -12.17
CA PHE A 298 8.93 4.81 -11.34
C PHE A 298 10.44 4.83 -11.64
N GLY A 299 10.99 5.93 -12.15
CA GLY A 299 12.43 6.09 -12.35
C GLY A 299 13.19 6.05 -11.03
N LYS A 300 14.41 5.46 -11.03
CA LYS A 300 15.21 5.27 -9.80
C LYS A 300 15.41 6.55 -8.99
N ARG A 301 15.63 7.69 -9.66
CA ARG A 301 15.79 9.01 -9.00
C ARG A 301 14.50 9.46 -8.32
N SER A 302 13.37 9.34 -9.02
CA SER A 302 12.05 9.72 -8.52
C SER A 302 11.65 8.84 -7.34
N VAL A 303 11.82 7.52 -7.47
CA VAL A 303 11.58 6.56 -6.37
C VAL A 303 12.39 6.93 -5.13
N ALA A 304 13.70 7.16 -5.27
CA ALA A 304 14.55 7.52 -4.12
C ALA A 304 14.08 8.81 -3.44
N ALA A 305 13.78 9.85 -4.22
CA ALA A 305 13.32 11.12 -3.68
C ALA A 305 11.94 11.03 -3.01
N ILE A 306 11.01 10.25 -3.58
CA ILE A 306 9.68 9.98 -2.99
C ILE A 306 9.81 9.27 -1.65
N LEU A 307 10.64 8.21 -1.58
CA LEU A 307 10.92 7.48 -0.34
C LEU A 307 11.46 8.42 0.75
N ASP A 308 12.45 9.25 0.40
CA ASP A 308 13.07 10.18 1.35
C ASP A 308 12.10 11.26 1.85
N ARG A 309 11.21 11.77 0.99
CA ARG A 309 10.12 12.68 1.40
C ARG A 309 9.11 11.98 2.32
N GLY A 310 8.79 10.73 2.03
CA GLY A 310 7.99 9.84 2.88
C GLY A 310 8.55 9.74 4.30
N HIS A 311 9.82 9.40 4.43
CA HIS A 311 10.49 9.28 5.73
C HIS A 311 10.41 10.58 6.54
N ARG A 312 10.83 11.70 5.94
CA ARG A 312 10.85 13.00 6.64
C ARG A 312 9.46 13.43 7.12
N ALA A 313 8.44 13.23 6.29
CA ALA A 313 7.07 13.58 6.66
C ALA A 313 6.54 12.70 7.79
N ALA A 314 6.82 11.39 7.75
CA ALA A 314 6.43 10.46 8.79
C ALA A 314 7.13 10.78 10.12
N ASP A 315 8.44 10.99 10.11
CA ASP A 315 9.23 11.33 11.30
C ASP A 315 8.70 12.61 11.96
N THR A 316 8.42 13.64 11.15
CA THR A 316 7.89 14.93 11.66
C THR A 316 6.49 14.79 12.25
N SER A 317 5.61 14.05 11.57
CA SER A 317 4.19 13.95 11.95
C SER A 317 3.99 13.02 13.15
N LEU A 318 4.77 11.93 13.21
CA LEU A 318 4.70 10.92 14.28
C LEU A 318 5.60 11.26 15.47
N ALA A 319 6.53 12.21 15.37
CA ALA A 319 7.27 12.72 16.55
C ALA A 319 6.35 13.28 17.64
N ARG A 320 5.17 13.77 17.26
CA ARG A 320 4.14 14.25 18.20
C ARG A 320 3.30 13.14 18.81
N PHE A 321 3.46 11.90 18.34
CA PHE A 321 2.74 10.75 18.85
C PHE A 321 3.28 10.38 20.23
N ARG A 322 2.66 10.96 21.26
CA ARG A 322 2.89 10.58 22.65
C ARG A 322 1.99 9.40 22.98
N CYS A 323 2.49 8.18 22.79
CA CYS A 323 2.04 7.09 23.63
C CYS A 323 2.62 7.35 25.03
N SER A 324 1.81 7.94 25.91
CA SER A 324 2.15 8.03 27.33
C SER A 324 2.37 6.60 27.82
N SER A 325 3.62 6.28 28.15
CA SER A 325 4.04 4.99 28.68
C SER A 325 3.24 4.66 29.94
N GLY A 326 2.42 3.62 29.87
CA GLY A 326 1.64 3.15 31.01
C GLY A 326 0.72 2.00 30.62
N SER A 327 1.24 0.78 30.74
CA SER A 327 0.55 -0.50 30.56
C SER A 327 0.13 -0.85 29.13
N SER A 328 0.64 -2.01 28.70
CA SER A 328 0.20 -2.99 27.72
C SER A 328 -1.32 -3.17 27.58
N GLY A 329 -2.01 -2.10 27.20
CA GLY A 329 -3.42 -2.09 26.86
C GLY A 329 -3.66 -1.95 25.37
N HIS A 330 -2.64 -2.00 24.49
CA HIS A 330 -2.92 -2.31 23.08
C HIS A 330 -3.82 -3.53 23.11
N HIS A 331 -4.99 -3.49 22.42
CA HIS A 331 -5.76 -4.70 22.23
C HIS A 331 -4.75 -5.75 21.80
N ALA A 332 -4.45 -6.69 22.68
CA ALA A 332 -3.64 -7.84 22.33
C ALA A 332 -4.56 -8.55 21.34
N THR A 333 -4.47 -8.15 20.07
CA THR A 333 -5.04 -8.90 18.97
C THR A 333 -4.47 -10.28 19.19
N ALA A 334 -5.34 -11.19 19.65
CA ALA A 334 -4.96 -12.55 20.01
C ALA A 334 -3.97 -13.03 18.97
N ALA A 335 -2.83 -13.58 19.40
CA ALA A 335 -1.73 -13.95 18.50
C ALA A 335 -2.32 -14.68 17.29
N ARG A 336 -2.33 -14.00 16.14
CA ARG A 336 -3.01 -14.51 14.96
C ARG A 336 -2.17 -15.65 14.42
N ASP A 337 -2.83 -16.74 14.06
CA ASP A 337 -2.16 -17.85 13.42
C ASP A 337 -1.69 -17.42 12.03
N THR A 338 -0.40 -17.11 11.93
CA THR A 338 0.26 -16.76 10.66
C THR A 338 1.04 -17.95 10.10
N THR A 339 0.76 -19.17 10.58
CA THR A 339 1.44 -20.35 10.06
C THR A 339 1.06 -20.56 8.60
N LEU A 340 2.10 -20.63 7.76
CA LEU A 340 1.90 -20.93 6.35
C LEU A 340 1.60 -22.42 6.20
N PRO A 341 0.61 -22.78 5.39
CA PRO A 341 0.29 -24.18 5.11
C PRO A 341 1.49 -24.84 4.45
N ARG A 342 1.78 -26.09 4.85
CA ARG A 342 2.85 -26.89 4.25
C ARG A 342 2.34 -27.93 3.28
N ARG A 343 1.04 -28.13 3.12
CA ARG A 343 0.49 -29.17 2.24
C ARG A 343 -0.57 -28.61 1.29
N VAL A 344 -0.54 -29.04 0.03
CA VAL A 344 -1.62 -28.76 -0.93
C VAL A 344 -2.58 -29.94 -0.95
N THR A 345 -3.85 -29.72 -0.65
CA THR A 345 -4.88 -30.79 -0.61
C THR A 345 -5.69 -30.88 -1.89
N GLY A 346 -5.71 -29.83 -2.71
CA GLY A 346 -6.42 -29.84 -3.98
C GLY A 346 -6.25 -28.55 -4.76
N VAL A 347 -6.39 -28.68 -6.08
CA VAL A 347 -6.39 -27.57 -7.02
C VAL A 347 -7.63 -27.72 -7.89
N THR A 348 -8.50 -26.71 -7.85
CA THR A 348 -9.69 -26.63 -8.70
C THR A 348 -9.46 -25.59 -9.77
N ILE A 349 -9.79 -25.93 -11.01
CA ILE A 349 -9.72 -25.02 -12.15
C ILE A 349 -11.02 -25.21 -12.95
N SER A 350 -12.03 -24.40 -12.62
CA SER A 350 -13.40 -24.56 -13.12
C SER A 350 -13.53 -24.24 -14.61
N ASP A 351 -12.82 -23.22 -15.08
CA ASP A 351 -12.95 -22.70 -16.45
C ASP A 351 -11.83 -23.16 -17.41
N ALA A 352 -11.24 -24.34 -17.18
CA ALA A 352 -10.13 -24.90 -17.98
C ALA A 352 -10.45 -26.29 -18.56
N ASN A 353 -10.02 -26.53 -19.80
CA ASN A 353 -10.02 -27.88 -20.36
C ASN A 353 -8.89 -28.75 -19.77
N SER A 354 -8.91 -30.06 -20.02
CA SER A 354 -7.94 -31.00 -19.44
C SER A 354 -6.47 -30.67 -19.75
N SER A 355 -6.18 -30.17 -20.96
CA SER A 355 -4.81 -29.80 -21.36
C SER A 355 -4.35 -28.51 -20.69
N GLU A 356 -5.21 -27.50 -20.60
CA GLU A 356 -4.95 -26.25 -19.86
C GLU A 356 -4.74 -26.53 -18.38
N ARG A 357 -5.56 -27.41 -17.78
CA ARG A 357 -5.41 -27.83 -16.39
C ARG A 357 -4.05 -28.47 -16.14
N LEU A 358 -3.68 -29.46 -16.94
CA LEU A 358 -2.37 -30.12 -16.82
C LEU A 358 -1.20 -29.14 -17.01
N ALA A 359 -1.32 -28.21 -17.96
CA ALA A 359 -0.29 -27.19 -18.20
C ALA A 359 -0.13 -26.24 -17.01
N LEU A 360 -1.24 -25.73 -16.46
CA LEU A 360 -1.23 -24.83 -15.30
C LEU A 360 -0.72 -25.54 -14.04
N GLU A 361 -1.17 -26.78 -13.80
CA GLU A 361 -0.70 -27.60 -12.69
C GLU A 361 0.81 -27.84 -12.78
N ARG A 362 1.37 -28.10 -13.96
CA ARG A 362 2.81 -28.28 -14.16
C ARG A 362 3.59 -26.97 -14.03
N LEU A 363 3.08 -25.89 -14.62
CA LEU A 363 3.73 -24.57 -14.62
C LEU A 363 3.82 -24.00 -13.21
N LEU A 364 2.74 -24.11 -12.44
CA LEU A 364 2.69 -23.71 -11.03
C LEU A 364 3.27 -24.78 -10.11
N GLY A 365 3.37 -26.02 -10.60
CA GLY A 365 3.71 -27.24 -9.87
C GLY A 365 2.92 -27.37 -8.58
N LEU A 366 1.59 -27.25 -8.73
CA LEU A 366 0.60 -27.48 -7.69
C LEU A 366 0.02 -28.90 -7.73
N GLY A 367 0.55 -29.77 -8.62
CA GLY A 367 0.23 -31.20 -8.60
C GLY A 367 0.69 -31.83 -7.27
N LEU A 368 -0.06 -32.83 -6.80
CA LEU A 368 -0.01 -33.50 -5.48
C LEU A 368 1.40 -33.90 -4.99
N SER A 369 2.22 -32.92 -4.61
CA SER A 369 3.36 -33.10 -3.72
C SER A 369 2.88 -32.85 -2.30
N ASP A 370 3.20 -33.77 -1.38
CA ASP A 370 2.79 -33.67 0.03
C ASP A 370 3.24 -32.38 0.71
N THR A 371 4.21 -31.66 0.13
CA THR A 371 4.78 -30.42 0.66
C THR A 371 4.61 -29.23 -0.29
N LEU A 372 4.13 -28.09 0.23
CA LEU A 372 4.02 -26.81 -0.44
C LEU A 372 5.32 -26.02 -0.23
N ASP A 373 6.10 -25.88 -1.30
CA ASP A 373 7.23 -24.96 -1.33
C ASP A 373 6.76 -23.58 -1.78
N THR A 374 6.63 -22.66 -0.82
CA THR A 374 6.13 -21.31 -1.09
C THR A 374 7.08 -20.46 -1.91
N ASP A 375 8.39 -20.70 -1.84
CA ASP A 375 9.38 -19.93 -2.60
C ASP A 375 9.45 -20.41 -4.05
N LEU A 376 9.38 -21.73 -4.25
CA LEU A 376 9.23 -22.31 -5.58
C LEU A 376 7.93 -21.86 -6.26
N LEU A 377 6.81 -21.91 -5.54
CA LEU A 377 5.53 -21.42 -6.07
C LEU A 377 5.61 -19.93 -6.41
N ARG A 378 6.19 -19.10 -5.53
CA ARG A 378 6.41 -17.67 -5.80
C ARG A 378 7.20 -17.44 -7.08
N ASN A 379 8.28 -18.19 -7.28
CA ASN A 379 9.10 -18.08 -8.49
C ASN A 379 8.29 -18.48 -9.73
N ARG A 380 7.55 -19.59 -9.67
CA ARG A 380 6.68 -20.05 -10.76
C ARG A 380 5.57 -19.05 -11.10
N LEU A 381 4.99 -18.40 -10.10
CA LEU A 381 4.02 -17.31 -10.32
C LEU A 381 4.65 -16.14 -11.09
N ARG A 382 5.90 -15.76 -10.78
CA ARG A 382 6.63 -14.74 -11.56
C ARG A 382 6.84 -15.18 -13.01
N TYR A 383 7.17 -16.46 -13.23
CA TYR A 383 7.34 -17.01 -14.57
C TYR A 383 6.04 -17.10 -15.37
N LEU A 384 4.87 -17.21 -14.72
CA LEU A 384 3.60 -17.37 -15.40
C LEU A 384 3.28 -16.19 -16.35
N GLY A 385 3.59 -14.97 -15.93
CA GLY A 385 3.41 -13.77 -16.77
C GLY A 385 4.47 -13.59 -17.86
N LEU A 386 5.65 -14.20 -17.69
CA LEU A 386 6.77 -14.12 -18.63
C LEU A 386 6.69 -15.19 -19.73
N ALA A 387 6.22 -16.39 -19.37
CA ALA A 387 6.25 -17.57 -20.23
C ALA A 387 4.94 -17.80 -21.01
N SER A 388 3.85 -17.15 -20.62
CA SER A 388 2.54 -17.38 -21.21
C SER A 388 1.90 -16.09 -21.69
N GLU A 389 1.82 -15.90 -23.02
CA GLU A 389 0.87 -14.94 -23.61
C GLU A 389 -0.57 -15.47 -23.60
N ALA A 390 -0.82 -16.67 -23.06
CA ALA A 390 -2.14 -17.29 -23.08
C ALA A 390 -3.06 -16.73 -22.00
N TYR A 391 -2.50 -16.29 -20.87
CA TYR A 391 -3.27 -15.81 -19.72
C TYR A 391 -2.94 -14.35 -19.42
N ARG A 392 -4.00 -13.57 -19.23
CA ARG A 392 -3.92 -12.22 -18.70
C ARG A 392 -3.76 -12.23 -17.18
N SER A 393 -4.44 -13.14 -16.49
CA SER A 393 -4.29 -13.35 -15.05
C SER A 393 -4.63 -14.78 -14.64
N VAL A 394 -3.99 -15.24 -13.57
CA VAL A 394 -4.28 -16.50 -12.87
C VAL A 394 -4.26 -16.18 -11.39
N TRP A 395 -5.42 -16.09 -10.74
CA TRP A 395 -5.55 -15.79 -9.32
C TRP A 395 -5.68 -17.09 -8.52
N LEU A 396 -5.07 -17.17 -7.33
CA LEU A 396 -4.94 -18.40 -6.55
C LEU A 396 -5.75 -18.28 -5.27
N ARG A 397 -7.07 -18.49 -5.34
CA ARG A 397 -7.96 -18.33 -4.18
C ARG A 397 -7.68 -19.45 -3.19
N PRO A 398 -7.06 -19.16 -2.03
CA PRO A 398 -6.74 -20.19 -1.06
C PRO A 398 -7.93 -20.43 -0.14
N ALA A 399 -8.19 -21.70 0.15
CA ALA A 399 -9.19 -22.14 1.11
C ALA A 399 -8.64 -23.26 2.01
N GLY A 400 -9.30 -23.49 3.15
CA GLY A 400 -8.94 -24.53 4.11
C GLY A 400 -8.34 -23.97 5.42
N GLY A 401 -7.90 -24.88 6.29
CA GLY A 401 -7.45 -24.59 7.66
C GLY A 401 -6.23 -25.44 8.07
N GLY A 402 -5.53 -25.03 9.13
CA GLY A 402 -4.37 -25.74 9.66
C GLY A 402 -3.18 -25.82 8.69
N ASP A 403 -2.50 -26.96 8.64
CA ASP A 403 -1.28 -27.15 7.82
C ASP A 403 -1.55 -27.37 6.32
N SER A 404 -2.82 -27.35 5.90
CA SER A 404 -3.23 -27.62 4.52
C SER A 404 -3.92 -26.43 3.85
N VAL A 405 -3.77 -26.34 2.52
CA VAL A 405 -4.47 -25.39 1.66
C VAL A 405 -4.94 -26.04 0.37
N SER A 406 -6.14 -25.68 -0.07
CA SER A 406 -6.62 -25.93 -1.44
C SER A 406 -6.66 -24.63 -2.22
N PHE A 407 -6.41 -24.68 -3.53
CA PHE A 407 -6.50 -23.52 -4.40
C PHE A 407 -7.66 -23.66 -5.38
N ASP A 408 -8.46 -22.61 -5.52
CA ASP A 408 -9.35 -22.41 -6.67
C ASP A 408 -8.73 -21.37 -7.60
N LEU A 409 -8.41 -21.78 -8.84
CA LEU A 409 -7.72 -20.92 -9.81
C LEU A 409 -8.76 -20.18 -10.65
N ALA A 410 -8.81 -18.86 -10.49
CA ALA A 410 -9.61 -17.99 -11.34
C ALA A 410 -8.77 -17.51 -12.53
N LEU A 411 -9.13 -17.97 -13.73
CA LEU A 411 -8.39 -17.72 -14.97
C LEU A 411 -9.02 -16.58 -15.77
N ARG A 412 -8.19 -15.65 -16.27
CA ARG A 412 -8.57 -14.76 -17.37
C ARG A 412 -7.60 -14.96 -18.52
N ARG A 413 -8.11 -15.45 -19.65
CA ARG A 413 -7.34 -15.63 -20.88
C ARG A 413 -7.02 -14.26 -21.50
N ALA A 414 -5.84 -14.14 -22.10
CA ALA A 414 -5.50 -12.96 -22.88
C ALA A 414 -6.36 -12.92 -24.15
N SER A 415 -6.78 -11.72 -24.56
CA SER A 415 -7.40 -11.55 -25.86
C SER A 415 -6.35 -11.84 -26.94
N ARG A 416 -6.75 -12.54 -28.01
CA ARG A 416 -5.86 -12.73 -29.16
C ARG A 416 -5.67 -11.40 -29.87
N ARG A 417 -4.43 -10.93 -29.99
CA ARG A 417 -4.09 -9.80 -30.84
C ARG A 417 -4.32 -10.20 -32.30
N VAL A 418 -4.99 -9.34 -33.06
CA VAL A 418 -5.36 -9.60 -34.47
C VAL A 418 -4.52 -8.76 -35.43
N ALA A 419 -4.34 -7.48 -35.12
CA ALA A 419 -3.57 -6.56 -35.95
C ALA A 419 -2.91 -5.50 -35.06
N VAL A 420 -1.76 -4.97 -35.50
CA VAL A 420 -1.05 -3.92 -34.77
C VAL A 420 -0.52 -2.88 -35.75
N LEU A 421 -1.01 -1.66 -35.67
CA LEU A 421 -0.41 -0.52 -36.37
C LEU A 421 0.61 0.14 -35.46
N GLY A 422 1.81 0.41 -35.98
CA GLY A 422 2.87 1.05 -35.20
C GLY A 422 3.83 1.89 -36.02
N LEU A 423 4.75 2.53 -35.30
CA LEU A 423 5.92 3.19 -35.85
C LEU A 423 7.13 2.29 -35.66
N ALA A 424 8.04 2.33 -36.63
CA ALA A 424 9.37 1.74 -36.55
C ALA A 424 10.37 2.89 -36.64
N TYR A 425 11.41 2.88 -35.83
CA TYR A 425 12.52 3.81 -35.97
C TYR A 425 13.84 3.05 -36.07
N ASP A 426 14.64 3.47 -37.05
CA ASP A 426 15.98 2.97 -37.30
C ASP A 426 16.92 4.16 -37.54
N ASN A 427 18.15 4.09 -37.04
CA ASN A 427 19.10 5.20 -37.11
C ASN A 427 19.58 5.47 -38.55
N GLU A 428 19.53 4.48 -39.44
CA GLU A 428 19.95 4.58 -40.84
C GLU A 428 18.76 4.89 -41.76
N LEU A 429 17.60 4.28 -41.50
CA LEU A 429 16.42 4.34 -42.38
C LEU A 429 15.34 5.34 -41.91
N GLY A 430 15.48 5.91 -40.71
CA GLY A 430 14.53 6.87 -40.14
C GLY A 430 13.21 6.24 -39.65
N GLY A 431 12.18 7.09 -39.50
CA GLY A 431 10.86 6.71 -39.02
C GLY A 431 9.98 6.10 -40.14
N ARG A 432 9.34 4.96 -39.87
CA ARG A 432 8.45 4.24 -40.80
C ARG A 432 7.18 3.80 -40.07
N MET A 433 6.10 3.57 -40.81
CA MET A 433 4.92 2.89 -40.28
C MET A 433 4.97 1.40 -40.60
N TRP A 434 4.42 0.57 -39.73
CA TRP A 434 4.23 -0.87 -39.94
C TRP A 434 2.84 -1.29 -39.45
N ALA A 435 2.31 -2.39 -40.00
CA ALA A 435 0.98 -2.92 -39.71
C ALA A 435 1.00 -4.45 -39.57
#